data_AF-W9HLK7-F1
#
_entry.id   AF-W9HLK7-F1
#
_cell.length_a   1.000
_cell.length_b   1.000
_cell.length_c   1.000
_cell.angle_alpha   90.00
_cell.angle_beta   90.00
_cell.angle_gamma   90.00
#
_symmetry.space_group_name_H-M   'P 1'
#
loop_
_entity.id
_entity.type
_entity.pdbx_description
1 polymer ?
#
loop_
_entity_poly.entity_id
_entity_poly.type
_entity_poly.pdbx_seq_one_letter_code
_entity_poly.pdbx_strand_id
1 'polypeptide(L)'
;MPTTEVTEAVNETEAVNEVVKMPDSLALYHLEDFESEDSVLEKRKHVTVCERIITITSHCVIIGGAIKSRHIQFIAIGGSIGTGLFLGDGSALTKAGPLSLLLGYTITGIFIFVMMMSLGEMATWLPLPGALPQFCARYVDGALGFAVGWNVWYSAAITLCAELSAASLIIGYWKGAEGVNVAVWITIILTASSNM
;
A
#
# COMPACT_ATOMS: atom_id res chain seq x y z
N MET A 1 44.65 -20.04 2.13
CA MET A 1 45.16 -18.95 1.27
C MET A 1 44.15 -18.80 0.15
N PRO A 2 43.27 -17.78 0.20
CA PRO A 2 42.09 -17.66 -0.64
C PRO A 2 42.40 -16.82 -1.90
N THR A 3 41.93 -17.24 -3.06
CA THR A 3 41.99 -16.44 -4.31
C THR A 3 40.72 -16.54 -5.16
N THR A 4 39.59 -16.99 -4.60
CA THR A 4 38.33 -17.15 -5.37
C THR A 4 37.28 -16.06 -5.12
N GLU A 5 37.45 -15.17 -4.14
CA GLU A 5 36.46 -14.11 -3.83
C GLU A 5 36.59 -12.85 -4.71
N VAL A 6 37.74 -12.61 -5.34
CA VAL A 6 37.99 -11.33 -6.04
C VAL A 6 37.43 -11.33 -7.47
N THR A 7 37.24 -12.50 -8.10
CA THR A 7 36.74 -12.59 -9.49
C THR A 7 35.22 -12.50 -9.59
N GLU A 8 34.47 -12.75 -8.52
CA GLU A 8 33.00 -12.67 -8.55
C GLU A 8 32.50 -11.23 -8.33
N ALA A 9 33.24 -10.41 -7.58
CA ALA A 9 32.95 -8.99 -7.36
C ALA A 9 33.16 -8.10 -8.61
N VAL A 10 33.95 -8.57 -9.59
CA VAL A 10 34.16 -7.84 -10.86
C VAL A 10 32.97 -8.06 -11.83
N ASN A 11 32.26 -9.18 -11.72
CA ASN A 11 31.14 -9.49 -12.61
C ASN A 11 29.85 -8.74 -12.20
N GLU A 12 29.67 -8.44 -10.91
CA GLU A 12 28.54 -7.60 -10.44
C GLU A 12 28.76 -6.10 -10.74
N THR A 13 30.01 -5.64 -10.84
CA THR A 13 30.31 -4.23 -11.16
C THR A 13 30.12 -3.90 -12.65
N GLU A 14 30.16 -4.89 -13.54
CA GLU A 14 29.87 -4.71 -14.97
C GLU A 14 28.36 -4.69 -15.26
N ALA A 15 27.55 -5.45 -14.51
CA ALA A 15 26.09 -5.43 -14.60
C ALA A 15 25.46 -4.11 -14.12
N VAL A 16 26.08 -3.42 -13.15
CA VAL A 16 25.63 -2.09 -12.69
C VAL A 16 25.95 -1.01 -13.74
N ASN A 17 27.03 -1.16 -14.51
CA ASN A 17 27.41 -0.18 -15.54
C ASN A 17 26.55 -0.22 -16.80
N GLU A 18 25.81 -1.31 -17.05
CA GLU A 18 24.87 -1.39 -18.17
C GLU A 18 23.50 -0.75 -17.82
N VAL A 19 23.10 -0.76 -16.55
CA VAL A 19 21.89 -0.06 -16.05
C VAL A 19 22.06 1.46 -16.07
N VAL A 20 23.30 1.97 -16.01
CA VAL A 20 23.62 3.41 -16.05
C VAL A 20 23.72 3.96 -17.48
N LYS A 21 23.47 3.13 -18.51
CA LYS A 21 23.43 3.60 -19.91
C LYS A 21 21.99 3.91 -20.34
N MET A 22 21.38 4.90 -19.69
CA MET A 22 20.20 5.54 -20.26
C MET A 22 20.62 6.31 -21.53
N PRO A 23 19.94 6.14 -22.67
CA PRO A 23 20.22 6.92 -23.87
C PRO A 23 20.04 8.41 -23.59
N ASP A 24 20.89 9.26 -24.16
CA ASP A 24 20.92 10.74 -23.99
C ASP A 24 19.56 11.44 -24.27
N SER A 25 18.54 10.73 -24.77
CA SER A 25 17.17 11.24 -24.92
C SER A 25 16.35 11.25 -23.63
N LEU A 26 16.72 10.48 -22.60
CA LEU A 26 15.99 10.40 -21.33
C LEU A 26 16.39 11.47 -20.31
N ALA A 27 17.58 12.07 -20.46
CA ALA A 27 18.03 13.19 -19.63
C ALA A 27 17.27 14.50 -19.95
N LEU A 28 16.73 14.63 -21.16
CA LEU A 28 15.95 15.80 -21.58
C LEU A 28 14.48 15.74 -21.14
N TYR A 29 13.94 14.54 -20.91
CA TYR A 29 12.62 14.40 -20.29
C TYR A 29 12.59 14.96 -18.86
N HIS A 30 13.70 14.86 -18.13
CA HIS A 30 13.75 15.30 -16.74
C HIS A 30 13.84 16.82 -16.56
N LEU A 31 14.10 17.58 -17.62
CA LEU A 31 14.26 19.05 -17.59
C LEU A 31 13.13 19.80 -18.30
N GLU A 32 12.50 19.24 -19.35
CA GLU A 32 11.32 19.85 -19.98
C GLU A 32 10.06 19.73 -19.11
N ASP A 33 9.95 18.66 -18.30
CA ASP A 33 8.82 18.50 -17.37
C ASP A 33 8.89 19.51 -16.20
N PHE A 34 10.09 19.87 -15.73
CA PHE A 34 10.29 20.76 -14.58
C PHE A 34 9.80 22.20 -14.86
N GLU A 35 10.07 22.75 -16.05
CA GLU A 35 9.68 24.11 -16.42
C GLU A 35 8.19 24.21 -16.78
N SER A 36 7.57 23.10 -17.23
CA SER A 36 6.12 23.02 -17.46
C SER A 36 5.32 22.91 -16.16
N GLU A 37 5.87 22.24 -15.14
CA GLU A 37 5.25 22.09 -13.81
C GLU A 37 5.27 23.40 -13.01
N ASP A 38 6.33 24.21 -13.13
CA ASP A 38 6.48 25.47 -12.38
C ASP A 38 5.37 26.49 -12.69
N SER A 39 4.88 26.53 -13.94
CA SER A 39 3.77 27.42 -14.33
C SER A 39 2.39 26.93 -13.84
N VAL A 40 2.25 25.63 -13.58
CA VAL A 40 1.02 25.00 -13.06
C VAL A 40 0.99 25.04 -11.52
N LEU A 41 2.15 25.00 -10.87
CA LEU A 41 2.32 25.12 -9.43
C LEU A 41 1.90 26.50 -8.89
N GLU A 42 2.21 27.59 -9.62
CA GLU A 42 1.81 28.96 -9.25
C GLU A 42 0.27 29.11 -9.20
N LYS A 43 -0.46 28.42 -10.10
CA LYS A 43 -1.93 28.43 -10.18
C LYS A 43 -2.62 27.58 -9.11
N ARG A 44 -1.89 26.77 -8.33
CA ARG A 44 -2.40 25.89 -7.26
C ARG A 44 -2.02 26.34 -5.85
N LYS A 45 -1.87 27.65 -5.63
CA LYS A 45 -1.66 28.23 -4.29
C LYS A 45 -2.87 28.12 -3.36
N HIS A 46 -4.08 27.90 -3.90
CA HIS A 46 -5.32 27.94 -3.11
C HIS A 46 -6.08 26.60 -3.02
N VAL A 47 -5.33 25.50 -3.05
CA VAL A 47 -5.90 24.16 -3.13
C VAL A 47 -5.46 23.35 -1.89
N THR A 48 -6.43 23.01 -1.05
CA THR A 48 -6.26 22.28 0.21
C THR A 48 -5.47 20.98 0.00
N VAL A 49 -4.63 20.60 0.96
CA VAL A 49 -3.72 19.42 0.95
C VAL A 49 -4.36 18.16 0.33
N CYS A 50 -5.65 17.91 0.58
CA CYS A 50 -6.41 16.80 0.01
C CYS A 50 -6.44 16.75 -1.53
N GLU A 51 -6.54 17.88 -2.23
CA GLU A 51 -6.64 17.91 -3.71
C GLU A 51 -5.29 17.69 -4.40
N ARG A 52 -4.20 18.05 -3.71
CA ARG A 52 -2.82 17.85 -4.19
C ARG A 52 -2.44 16.36 -4.18
N ILE A 53 -2.82 15.66 -3.11
CA ILE A 53 -2.63 14.20 -2.94
C ILE A 53 -3.41 13.40 -4.00
N ILE A 54 -4.63 13.83 -4.34
CA ILE A 54 -5.45 13.17 -5.37
C ILE A 54 -4.86 13.35 -6.77
N THR A 55 -4.28 14.52 -7.07
CA THR A 55 -3.71 14.77 -8.40
C THR A 55 -2.42 13.98 -8.62
N ILE A 56 -1.52 13.90 -7.63
CA ILE A 56 -0.26 13.15 -7.74
C ILE A 56 -0.53 11.63 -7.87
N THR A 57 -1.49 11.10 -7.11
CA THR A 57 -1.90 9.69 -7.23
C THR A 57 -2.55 9.38 -8.58
N SER A 58 -3.27 10.36 -9.16
CA SER A 58 -3.98 10.19 -10.43
C SER A 58 -3.06 10.03 -11.62
N HIS A 59 -1.82 10.54 -11.59
CA HIS A 59 -0.89 10.41 -12.72
C HIS A 59 -0.23 9.02 -12.80
N CYS A 60 -0.09 8.30 -11.68
CA CYS A 60 0.57 7.00 -11.63
C CYS A 60 -0.37 5.81 -11.97
N VAL A 61 -1.68 5.95 -11.81
CA VAL A 61 -2.68 4.89 -12.15
C VAL A 61 -2.95 4.79 -13.66
N ILE A 62 -2.52 5.78 -14.44
CA ILE A 62 -2.85 5.91 -15.88
C ILE A 62 -2.20 4.83 -16.76
N ILE A 63 -1.15 4.14 -16.28
CA ILE A 63 -0.34 3.22 -17.11
C ILE A 63 -1.05 1.88 -17.42
N GLY A 64 -2.24 1.61 -16.86
CA GLY A 64 -3.01 0.37 -17.10
C GLY A 64 -4.46 0.54 -17.57
N GLY A 65 -4.93 1.79 -17.71
CA GLY A 65 -6.30 2.11 -18.09
C GLY A 65 -6.87 3.24 -17.24
N ALA A 66 -7.39 4.29 -17.86
CA ALA A 66 -7.85 5.49 -17.18
C ALA A 66 -9.11 5.22 -16.32
N ILE A 67 -8.92 4.99 -15.02
CA ILE A 67 -10.02 4.85 -14.05
C ILE A 67 -10.39 6.23 -13.50
N LYS A 68 -11.69 6.56 -13.52
CA LYS A 68 -12.20 7.85 -13.02
C LYS A 68 -11.90 8.00 -11.51
N SER A 69 -11.49 9.19 -11.08
CA SER A 69 -11.15 9.51 -9.66
C SER A 69 -12.24 9.08 -8.66
N ARG A 70 -13.51 9.09 -9.04
CA ARG A 70 -14.59 8.56 -8.19
C ARG A 70 -14.43 7.07 -7.86
N HIS A 71 -14.00 6.27 -8.82
CA HIS A 71 -13.83 4.83 -8.64
C HIS A 71 -12.64 4.53 -7.71
N ILE A 72 -11.55 5.30 -7.82
CA ILE A 72 -10.38 5.13 -6.94
C ILE A 72 -10.73 5.46 -5.48
N GLN A 73 -11.57 6.48 -5.26
CA GLN A 73 -12.05 6.82 -3.91
C GLN A 73 -12.93 5.71 -3.33
N PHE A 74 -13.80 5.09 -4.13
CA PHE A 74 -14.60 3.96 -3.67
C PHE A 74 -13.75 2.71 -3.39
N ILE A 75 -12.71 2.43 -4.18
CA ILE A 75 -11.76 1.35 -3.90
C ILE A 75 -11.04 1.61 -2.58
N ALA A 76 -10.58 2.85 -2.35
CA ALA A 76 -9.89 3.22 -1.11
C ALA A 76 -10.80 3.07 0.12
N ILE A 77 -12.06 3.51 0.03
CA ILE A 77 -13.04 3.36 1.12
C ILE A 77 -13.32 1.87 1.38
N GLY A 78 -13.54 1.08 0.32
CA GLY A 78 -13.79 -0.36 0.43
C GLY A 78 -12.65 -1.12 1.12
N GLY A 79 -11.40 -0.79 0.76
CA GLY A 79 -10.22 -1.38 1.41
C GLY A 79 -10.07 -0.99 2.88
N SER A 80 -10.46 0.24 3.25
CA SER A 80 -10.31 0.74 4.63
C SER A 80 -11.33 0.18 5.63
N ILE A 81 -12.55 -0.16 5.20
CA ILE A 81 -13.59 -0.69 6.09
C ILE A 81 -13.30 -2.15 6.46
N GLY A 82 -12.84 -2.95 5.49
CA GLY A 82 -12.33 -4.30 5.69
C GLY A 82 -13.29 -5.30 6.37
N THR A 83 -12.81 -6.54 6.53
CA THR A 83 -13.50 -7.61 7.26
C THR A 83 -13.28 -7.52 8.78
N GLY A 84 -12.22 -6.82 9.21
CA GLY A 84 -11.84 -6.64 10.62
C GLY A 84 -12.88 -5.88 11.44
N LEU A 85 -13.56 -4.88 10.86
CA LEU A 85 -14.66 -4.17 11.50
C LEU A 85 -15.79 -5.16 11.85
N PHE A 86 -16.21 -6.00 10.89
CA PHE A 86 -17.35 -6.90 11.09
C PHE A 86 -17.06 -8.09 11.99
N LEU A 87 -15.87 -8.69 11.89
CA LEU A 87 -15.51 -9.87 12.67
C LEU A 87 -14.95 -9.52 14.05
N GLY A 88 -14.23 -8.40 14.17
CA GLY A 88 -13.58 -7.96 15.41
C GLY A 88 -14.53 -7.20 16.33
N ASP A 89 -15.31 -6.26 15.79
CA ASP A 89 -16.05 -5.31 16.62
C ASP A 89 -17.22 -5.97 17.35
N GLY A 90 -17.82 -7.01 16.78
CA GLY A 90 -18.89 -7.75 17.45
C GLY A 90 -18.44 -8.36 18.77
N SER A 91 -17.26 -9.00 18.79
CA SER A 91 -16.71 -9.58 20.03
C SER A 91 -16.19 -8.49 20.98
N ALA A 92 -15.59 -7.43 20.44
CA ALA A 92 -15.10 -6.31 21.23
C ALA A 92 -16.24 -5.56 21.93
N LEU A 93 -17.38 -5.38 21.27
CA LEU A 93 -18.56 -4.71 21.81
C LEU A 93 -19.17 -5.49 22.98
N THR A 94 -19.30 -6.82 22.86
CA THR A 94 -19.83 -7.65 23.95
C THR A 94 -18.90 -7.69 25.16
N LYS A 95 -17.58 -7.63 24.95
CA LYS A 95 -16.58 -7.73 26.03
C LYS A 95 -16.27 -6.40 26.72
N ALA A 96 -16.13 -5.31 25.96
CA ALA A 96 -15.65 -4.02 26.46
C ALA A 96 -16.76 -2.98 26.66
N GLY A 97 -17.97 -3.23 26.13
CA GLY A 97 -19.09 -2.29 26.15
C GLY A 97 -18.94 -1.15 25.13
N PRO A 98 -20.03 -0.42 24.84
CA PRO A 98 -20.10 0.53 23.73
C PRO A 98 -19.20 1.76 23.91
N LEU A 99 -19.02 2.21 25.16
CA LEU A 99 -18.21 3.39 25.46
C LEU A 99 -16.71 3.14 25.21
N SER A 100 -16.22 1.96 25.58
CA SER A 100 -14.81 1.60 25.40
C SER A 100 -14.46 1.46 23.92
N LEU A 101 -15.35 0.86 23.13
CA LEU A 101 -15.16 0.72 21.68
C LEU A 101 -15.05 2.08 20.98
N LEU A 102 -15.95 3.02 21.33
CA LEU A 102 -15.95 4.37 20.75
C LEU A 102 -14.69 5.16 21.10
N LEU A 103 -14.25 5.11 22.36
CA LEU A 103 -13.02 5.77 22.78
C LEU A 103 -11.79 5.16 22.11
N GLY A 104 -11.72 3.82 21.99
CA GLY A 104 -10.63 3.12 21.32
C GLY A 104 -10.51 3.50 19.83
N TYR A 105 -11.63 3.52 19.11
CA TYR A 105 -11.67 3.96 17.71
C TYR A 105 -11.31 5.43 17.55
N THR A 106 -11.78 6.30 18.44
CA THR A 106 -11.50 7.75 18.36
C THR A 106 -10.01 8.04 18.58
N ILE A 107 -9.41 7.42 19.61
CA ILE A 107 -7.98 7.61 19.92
C ILE A 107 -7.12 7.09 18.76
N THR A 108 -7.37 5.87 18.30
CA THR A 108 -6.63 5.27 17.18
C THR A 108 -6.81 6.09 15.90
N GLY A 109 -8.02 6.60 15.63
CA GLY A 109 -8.31 7.46 14.50
C GLY A 109 -7.51 8.78 14.52
N ILE A 110 -7.36 9.42 15.69
CA ILE A 110 -6.55 10.63 15.82
C ILE A 110 -5.08 10.33 15.51
N PHE A 111 -4.52 9.23 16.03
CA PHE A 111 -3.14 8.83 15.74
C PHE A 111 -2.91 8.60 14.24
N ILE A 112 -3.80 7.85 13.59
CA ILE A 112 -3.70 7.59 12.14
C ILE A 112 -3.88 8.88 11.34
N PHE A 113 -4.76 9.79 11.76
CA PHE A 113 -4.97 11.08 11.10
C PHE A 113 -3.70 11.94 11.12
N VAL A 114 -3.04 12.07 12.27
CA VAL A 114 -1.78 12.83 12.40
C VAL A 114 -0.67 12.19 11.55
N MET A 115 -0.58 10.85 11.54
CA MET A 115 0.37 10.11 10.69
C MET A 115 0.13 10.38 9.20
N MET A 116 -1.13 10.31 8.74
CA MET A 116 -1.48 10.57 7.34
C MET A 116 -1.23 12.02 6.95
N MET A 117 -1.44 12.98 7.85
CA MET A 117 -1.11 14.39 7.62
C MET A 117 0.39 14.60 7.42
N SER A 118 1.23 13.97 8.26
CA SER A 118 2.69 14.03 8.10
C SER A 118 3.16 13.40 6.79
N LEU A 119 2.60 12.24 6.42
CA LEU A 119 2.85 11.60 5.13
C LEU A 119 2.38 12.46 3.95
N GLY A 120 1.26 13.17 4.12
CA GLY A 120 0.71 14.07 3.11
C GLY A 120 1.64 15.23 2.80
N GLU A 121 2.22 15.87 3.82
CA GLU A 121 3.22 16.94 3.63
C GLU A 121 4.46 16.41 2.90
N MET A 122 4.96 15.24 3.30
CA MET A 122 6.08 14.54 2.66
C MET A 122 5.80 14.23 1.19
N ALA A 123 4.61 13.70 0.86
CA ALA A 123 4.21 13.32 -0.50
C ALA A 123 4.02 14.54 -1.43
N THR A 124 3.64 15.69 -0.88
CA THR A 124 3.53 16.94 -1.68
C THR A 124 4.86 17.62 -1.95
N TRP A 125 5.88 17.37 -1.12
CA TRP A 125 7.20 17.98 -1.28
C TRP A 125 8.03 17.30 -2.37
N LEU A 126 7.94 15.97 -2.49
CA LEU A 126 8.56 15.22 -3.57
C LEU A 126 7.65 14.07 -4.00
N PRO A 127 6.94 14.19 -5.14
CA PRO A 127 6.04 13.15 -5.63
C PRO A 127 6.85 11.98 -6.20
N LEU A 128 7.13 10.97 -5.37
CA LEU A 128 7.74 9.72 -5.82
C LEU A 128 6.69 8.76 -6.37
N PRO A 129 6.85 8.22 -7.58
CA PRO A 129 6.03 7.09 -8.05
C PRO A 129 6.46 5.84 -7.29
N GLY A 130 5.72 5.47 -6.23
CA GLY A 130 6.05 4.29 -5.43
C GLY A 130 5.21 4.09 -4.17
N ALA A 131 5.31 2.90 -3.58
CA ALA A 131 4.68 2.55 -2.31
C ALA A 131 5.45 3.13 -1.11
N LEU A 132 4.85 3.07 0.09
CA LEU A 132 5.44 3.57 1.34
C LEU A 132 6.92 3.22 1.61
N PRO A 133 7.43 2.01 1.28
CA PRO A 133 8.84 1.68 1.46
C PRO A 133 9.81 2.61 0.71
N GLN A 134 9.38 3.18 -0.43
CA GLN A 134 10.18 4.11 -1.23
C GLN A 134 10.35 5.47 -0.52
N PHE A 135 9.31 5.93 0.17
CA PHE A 135 9.38 7.12 1.02
C PHE A 135 10.34 6.90 2.19
N CYS A 136 10.32 5.72 2.81
CA CYS A 136 11.24 5.37 3.90
C CYS A 136 12.70 5.25 3.44
N ALA A 137 12.94 4.59 2.30
CA ALA A 137 14.27 4.41 1.73
C ALA A 137 14.95 5.75 1.41
N ARG A 138 14.15 6.75 1.00
CA ARG A 138 14.67 8.05 0.56
C ARG A 138 14.89 9.05 1.70
N TYR A 139 14.01 9.08 2.71
CA TYR A 139 14.06 10.10 3.77
C TYR A 139 14.78 9.66 5.03
N VAL A 140 14.95 8.35 5.26
CA VAL A 140 15.62 7.84 6.47
C VAL A 140 16.89 7.07 6.10
N ASP A 141 16.73 5.88 5.52
CA ASP A 141 17.82 5.01 5.10
C ASP A 141 17.27 3.91 4.18
N GLY A 142 18.06 3.47 3.19
CA GLY A 142 17.75 2.32 2.35
C GLY A 142 17.53 1.03 3.15
N ALA A 143 18.26 0.83 4.26
CA ALA A 143 18.06 -0.32 5.14
C ALA A 143 16.68 -0.31 5.83
N LEU A 144 16.20 0.87 6.22
CA LEU A 144 14.87 1.03 6.81
C LEU A 144 13.78 0.86 5.75
N GLY A 145 14.02 1.34 4.54
CA GLY A 145 13.15 1.06 3.38
C GLY A 145 12.96 -0.44 3.13
N PHE A 146 14.05 -1.21 3.18
CA PHE A 146 13.98 -2.68 3.06
C PHE A 146 13.18 -3.33 4.20
N ALA A 147 13.44 -2.94 5.45
CA ALA A 147 12.73 -3.46 6.61
C ALA A 147 11.22 -3.17 6.56
N VAL A 148 10.84 -1.95 6.18
CA VAL A 148 9.43 -1.56 6.00
C VAL A 148 8.79 -2.31 4.83
N GLY A 149 9.52 -2.54 3.74
CA GLY A 149 9.06 -3.37 2.63
C GLY A 149 8.69 -4.79 3.08
N TRP A 150 9.55 -5.42 3.87
CA TRP A 150 9.30 -6.75 4.42
C TRP A 150 8.14 -6.77 5.42
N ASN A 151 8.00 -5.72 6.24
CA ASN A 151 6.89 -5.56 7.17
C ASN A 151 5.54 -5.43 6.43
N VAL A 152 5.49 -4.62 5.37
CA VAL A 152 4.30 -4.46 4.53
C VAL A 152 3.93 -5.77 3.84
N TRP A 153 4.92 -6.52 3.35
CA TRP A 153 4.68 -7.83 2.76
C TRP A 153 4.10 -8.84 3.76
N TYR A 154 4.67 -8.94 4.97
CA TYR A 154 4.12 -9.80 6.02
C TYR A 154 2.71 -9.40 6.43
N SER A 155 2.47 -8.10 6.59
CA SER A 155 1.13 -7.61 6.92
C SER A 155 0.12 -7.99 5.84
N ALA A 156 0.49 -7.88 4.56
CA ALA A 156 -0.36 -8.28 3.45
C ALA A 156 -0.63 -9.80 3.45
N ALA A 157 0.39 -10.63 3.70
CA ALA A 157 0.24 -12.08 3.79
C ALA A 157 -0.70 -12.51 4.93
N ILE A 158 -0.56 -11.90 6.11
CA ILE A 158 -1.42 -12.18 7.27
C ILE A 158 -2.86 -11.75 7.00
N THR A 159 -3.06 -10.59 6.36
CA THR A 159 -4.41 -10.12 5.99
C THR A 159 -5.10 -11.10 5.05
N LEU A 160 -4.40 -11.66 4.05
CA LEU A 160 -4.98 -12.69 3.17
C LEU A 160 -5.45 -13.92 3.96
N CYS A 161 -4.64 -14.40 4.90
CA CYS A 161 -5.04 -15.52 5.78
C CYS A 161 -6.25 -15.16 6.66
N ALA A 162 -6.32 -13.92 7.14
CA ALA A 162 -7.44 -13.43 7.94
C ALA A 162 -8.74 -13.35 7.12
N GLU A 163 -8.69 -12.88 5.89
CA GLU A 163 -9.84 -12.83 4.98
C GLU A 163 -10.36 -14.23 4.61
N LEU A 164 -9.46 -15.18 4.36
CA LEU A 164 -9.82 -16.59 4.12
C LEU A 164 -10.53 -17.21 5.32
N SER A 165 -10.00 -16.96 6.53
CA SER A 165 -10.61 -17.42 7.78
C SER A 165 -11.98 -16.79 7.99
N ALA A 166 -12.10 -15.49 7.72
CA ALA A 166 -13.36 -14.76 7.82
C ALA A 166 -14.43 -15.32 6.87
N ALA A 167 -14.07 -15.56 5.61
CA ALA A 167 -14.97 -16.13 4.61
C ALA A 167 -15.48 -17.52 5.04
N SER A 168 -14.61 -18.37 5.59
CA SER A 168 -14.99 -19.70 6.07
C SER A 168 -15.97 -19.65 7.26
N LEU A 169 -15.82 -18.69 8.17
CA LEU A 169 -16.72 -18.49 9.32
C LEU A 169 -18.11 -18.02 8.87
N ILE A 170 -18.18 -17.12 7.88
CA ILE A 170 -19.44 -16.60 7.36
C ILE A 170 -20.25 -17.71 6.70
N ILE A 171 -19.61 -18.60 5.92
CA ILE A 171 -20.29 -19.74 5.28
C ILE A 171 -20.86 -20.70 6.34
N GLY A 172 -20.15 -20.88 7.45
CA GLY A 172 -20.61 -21.68 8.59
C GLY A 172 -21.87 -21.15 9.28
N TYR A 173 -22.28 -19.90 9.03
CA TYR A 173 -23.52 -19.34 9.58
C TYR A 173 -24.79 -19.85 8.85
N TRP A 174 -24.64 -20.49 7.68
CA TRP A 174 -25.79 -20.98 6.91
C TRP A 174 -26.15 -22.42 7.28
N LYS A 175 -27.44 -22.71 7.52
CA LYS A 175 -27.96 -24.05 7.89
C LYS A 175 -27.57 -25.19 6.93
N GLY A 176 -27.24 -24.89 5.67
CA GLY A 176 -26.76 -25.90 4.71
C GLY A 176 -25.31 -26.34 4.90
N ALA A 177 -24.54 -25.65 5.74
CA ALA A 177 -23.13 -25.91 6.05
C ALA A 177 -22.93 -26.51 7.46
N GLU A 178 -24.03 -26.78 8.18
CA GLU A 178 -24.03 -27.28 9.57
C GLU A 178 -23.43 -28.70 9.62
N GLY A 179 -22.22 -28.84 10.20
CA GLY A 179 -21.53 -30.13 10.39
C GLY A 179 -20.27 -30.34 9.56
N VAL A 180 -19.91 -29.42 8.65
CA VAL A 180 -18.67 -29.50 7.85
C VAL A 180 -17.53 -28.78 8.56
N ASN A 181 -16.34 -29.40 8.60
CA ASN A 181 -15.15 -28.79 9.20
C ASN A 181 -14.73 -27.52 8.44
N VAL A 182 -14.42 -26.44 9.17
CA VAL A 182 -13.99 -25.14 8.64
C VAL A 182 -12.83 -25.25 7.64
N ALA A 183 -11.92 -26.21 7.84
CA ALA A 183 -10.79 -26.45 6.94
C ALA A 183 -11.21 -26.81 5.50
N VAL A 184 -12.36 -27.48 5.34
CA VAL A 184 -12.89 -27.85 4.01
C VAL A 184 -13.26 -26.59 3.23
N TRP A 185 -13.93 -25.63 3.87
CA TRP A 185 -14.30 -24.36 3.24
C TRP A 185 -13.09 -23.53 2.83
N ILE A 186 -12.01 -23.53 3.63
CA ILE A 186 -10.77 -22.85 3.30
C ILE A 186 -10.13 -23.46 2.03
N THR A 187 -10.06 -24.80 1.93
CA THR A 187 -9.50 -25.46 0.74
C THR A 187 -10.32 -25.22 -0.54
N ILE A 188 -11.64 -25.14 -0.42
CA ILE A 188 -12.55 -24.82 -1.54
C ILE A 188 -12.31 -23.39 -2.02
N ILE A 189 -12.25 -22.41 -1.11
CA ILE A 189 -12.01 -21.00 -1.46
C ILE A 189 -10.64 -20.82 -2.12
N LEU A 190 -9.59 -21.48 -1.61
CA LEU A 190 -8.25 -21.45 -2.19
C LEU A 190 -8.18 -22.09 -3.59
N THR A 191 -8.87 -23.22 -3.79
CA THR A 191 -8.87 -23.89 -5.10
C THR A 191 -9.70 -23.10 -6.12
N ALA A 192 -10.81 -22.50 -5.69
CA ALA A 192 -11.64 -21.65 -6.53
C ALA A 192 -10.90 -20.38 -6.97
N SER A 193 -10.16 -19.72 -6.08
CA SER A 193 -9.40 -18.51 -6.42
C SER A 193 -8.22 -18.80 -7.35
N SER A 194 -7.64 -20.00 -7.28
CA SER A 194 -6.54 -20.40 -8.19
C SER A 194 -6.97 -20.70 -9.63
N ASN A 195 -8.28 -20.87 -9.88
CA ASN A 195 -8.84 -21.20 -11.20
C ASN A 195 -9.48 -19.99 -11.92
N MET A 196 -9.46 -18.82 -11.31
CA MET A 196 -9.91 -17.55 -11.90
C MET A 196 -8.73 -16.79 -12.48
#